data_AF-A0A2E8K223-F1
#
_entry.id   AF-A0A2E8K223-F1
#
_cell.length_a   1.000
_cell.length_b   1.000
_cell.length_c   1.000
_cell.angle_alpha   90.00
_cell.angle_beta   90.00
_cell.angle_gamma   90.00
#
_symmetry.space_group_name_H-M   'P 1'
#
loop_
_entity.id
_entity.type
_entity.pdbx_description
1 polymer ?
#
loop_
_entity_poly.entity_id
_entity_poly.type
_entity_poly.pdbx_seq_one_letter_code
_entity_poly.pdbx_strand_id
1 'polypeptide(L)'
;MFRIIPIILMSTMLFGCSNGTTSSSHPEISRSEQAGFSLGNYTLYRLNGDRYPGSPVPEGSELLHGWEILESCNIQSTYDRARLFKAFREGEEEMSGNDQVAVDCFQPRHAIRTVVNDLTTDYLICFQCSNYMVWTNGEQTGGGSTTDSPKKTFNAMLADCGADGNLHSDPK
;
A
#
# COMPACT_ATOMS: atom_id res chain seq x y z
N MET A 1 80.47 24.17 -9.07
CA MET A 1 79.87 24.42 -7.73
C MET A 1 78.38 24.15 -7.83
N PHE A 2 77.94 22.95 -7.44
CA PHE A 2 76.52 22.59 -7.34
C PHE A 2 76.15 22.54 -5.86
N ARG A 3 75.05 23.20 -5.49
CA ARG A 3 74.40 23.16 -4.17
C ARG A 3 73.04 22.47 -4.32
N ILE A 4 72.46 22.15 -3.14
CA ILE A 4 71.04 21.84 -2.83
C ILE A 4 70.84 20.34 -2.52
N ILE A 5 70.96 19.93 -1.25
CA ILE A 5 69.99 19.89 -0.12
C ILE A 5 69.09 18.62 -0.18
N PRO A 6 69.10 17.77 0.88
CA PRO A 6 68.24 16.59 0.98
C PRO A 6 66.87 16.97 1.56
N ILE A 7 65.79 16.50 0.93
CA ILE A 7 64.43 16.58 1.48
C ILE A 7 64.08 15.20 2.06
N ILE A 8 63.96 15.17 3.38
CA ILE A 8 63.45 14.05 4.17
C ILE A 8 61.93 14.00 3.96
N LEU A 9 61.43 12.94 3.34
CA LEU A 9 59.99 12.71 3.17
C LEU A 9 59.47 11.90 4.36
N MET A 10 58.66 12.56 5.18
CA MET A 10 58.01 12.04 6.37
C MET A 10 56.68 11.39 5.95
N SER A 11 56.65 10.05 5.88
CA SER A 11 55.45 9.27 5.58
C SER A 11 54.55 9.17 6.80
N THR A 12 53.47 9.96 6.83
CA THR A 12 52.36 9.82 7.77
C THR A 12 51.39 8.74 7.28
N MET A 13 51.28 7.63 8.01
CA MET A 13 50.22 6.64 7.79
C MET A 13 48.88 7.21 8.26
N LEU A 14 47.94 7.34 7.33
CA LEU A 14 46.56 7.69 7.62
C LEU A 14 45.83 6.45 8.15
N PHE A 15 45.30 6.55 9.37
CA PHE A 15 44.33 5.62 9.93
C PHE A 15 43.04 5.69 9.11
N GLY A 16 42.74 4.62 8.37
CA GLY A 16 41.45 4.44 7.71
C GLY A 16 40.42 3.94 8.71
N CYS A 17 39.51 4.81 9.14
CA CYS A 17 38.28 4.39 9.79
C CYS A 17 37.33 3.84 8.71
N SER A 18 37.14 2.53 8.71
CA SER A 18 36.04 1.87 8.01
C SER A 18 34.72 2.35 8.64
N ASN A 19 34.05 3.31 8.00
CA ASN A 19 32.65 3.59 8.30
C ASN A 19 31.83 2.42 7.77
N GLY A 20 31.54 1.46 8.66
CA GLY A 20 30.49 0.49 8.45
C GLY A 20 29.19 1.26 8.26
N THR A 21 28.56 1.06 7.10
CA THR A 21 27.20 1.52 6.83
C THR A 21 26.28 0.79 7.82
N THR A 22 26.00 1.44 8.95
CA THR A 22 24.96 1.03 9.86
C THR A 22 23.64 1.12 9.11
N SER A 23 23.12 -0.05 8.74
CA SER A 23 21.72 -0.27 8.42
C SER A 23 20.88 0.46 9.45
N SER A 24 20.14 1.47 8.97
CA SER A 24 19.20 2.25 9.75
C SER A 24 18.06 1.32 10.20
N SER A 25 18.21 0.74 11.38
CA SER A 25 17.11 0.14 12.14
C SER A 25 16.26 1.28 12.73
N HIS A 26 15.48 1.95 11.89
CA HIS A 26 14.28 2.61 12.36
C HIS A 26 13.25 1.49 12.61
N PRO A 27 12.48 1.50 13.71
CA PRO A 27 11.33 0.61 13.82
C PRO A 27 10.32 1.09 12.78
N GLU A 28 10.37 0.55 11.56
CA GLU A 28 9.26 0.68 10.62
C GLU A 28 8.08 -0.07 11.22
N ILE A 29 7.22 0.68 11.92
CA ILE A 29 5.90 0.18 12.29
C ILE A 29 5.24 -0.28 11.00
N SER A 30 4.86 -1.55 10.92
CA SER A 30 4.27 -2.10 9.71
C SER A 30 3.04 -1.28 9.31
N ARG A 31 2.80 -1.08 8.02
CA ARG A 31 1.57 -0.46 7.49
C ARG A 31 0.31 -1.01 8.17
N SER A 32 0.28 -2.32 8.49
CA SER A 32 -0.86 -2.94 9.20
C SER A 32 -1.01 -2.49 10.64
N GLU A 33 0.10 -2.29 11.35
CA GLU A 33 0.10 -1.76 12.72
C GLU A 33 -0.26 -0.28 12.70
N GLN A 34 0.32 0.49 11.77
CA GLN A 34 0.01 1.91 11.61
C GLN A 34 -1.47 2.12 11.27
N ALA A 35 -2.03 1.37 10.31
CA ALA A 35 -3.46 1.46 9.97
C ALA A 35 -4.39 1.07 11.14
N GLY A 36 -3.95 0.15 12.00
CA GLY A 36 -4.71 -0.25 13.19
C GLY A 36 -4.86 0.89 14.21
N PHE A 37 -3.84 1.74 14.37
CA PHE A 37 -3.80 2.75 15.43
C PHE A 37 -3.93 4.21 14.96
N SER A 38 -3.66 4.49 13.68
CA SER A 38 -3.80 5.84 13.13
C SER A 38 -5.26 6.28 13.12
N LEU A 39 -5.53 7.42 13.76
CA LEU A 39 -6.83 8.07 13.75
C LEU A 39 -7.12 8.63 12.35
N GLY A 40 -8.33 8.36 11.85
CA GLY A 40 -8.74 8.75 10.52
C GLY A 40 -9.92 7.92 10.02
N ASN A 41 -10.33 8.17 8.78
CA ASN A 41 -11.38 7.42 8.13
C ASN A 41 -10.78 6.32 7.26
N TYR A 42 -11.40 5.14 7.31
CA TYR A 42 -11.00 3.98 6.54
C TYR A 42 -12.22 3.40 5.87
N THR A 43 -12.18 3.29 4.55
CA THR A 43 -13.30 2.78 3.77
C THR A 43 -12.80 1.70 2.84
N LEU A 44 -13.46 0.55 2.85
CA LEU A 44 -13.26 -0.53 1.90
C LEU A 44 -14.35 -0.45 0.83
N TYR A 45 -13.95 -0.49 -0.44
CA TYR A 45 -14.86 -0.43 -1.57
C TYR A 45 -14.87 -1.72 -2.36
N ARG A 46 -16.04 -2.04 -2.92
CA ARG A 46 -16.17 -2.89 -4.10
C ARG A 46 -16.26 -2.01 -5.34
N LEU A 47 -15.43 -2.31 -6.33
CA LEU A 47 -15.39 -1.58 -7.59
C LEU A 47 -15.93 -2.44 -8.74
N ASN A 48 -16.52 -1.78 -9.73
CA ASN A 48 -16.91 -2.40 -10.99
C ASN A 48 -15.69 -2.60 -11.90
N GLY A 49 -14.90 -3.65 -11.64
CA GLY A 49 -13.74 -4.00 -12.45
C GLY A 49 -14.06 -4.43 -13.88
N ASP A 50 -15.32 -4.75 -14.20
CA ASP A 50 -15.75 -5.13 -15.55
C ASP A 50 -15.91 -3.92 -16.49
N ARG A 51 -15.72 -2.70 -15.97
CA ARG A 51 -15.99 -1.45 -16.66
C ARG A 51 -14.78 -0.50 -16.61
N TYR A 52 -14.15 -0.29 -17.76
CA TYR A 52 -12.99 0.59 -17.87
C TYR A 52 -13.32 2.09 -17.66
N PRO A 53 -12.41 2.86 -17.04
CA PRO A 53 -12.47 4.32 -17.01
C PRO A 53 -12.76 4.94 -18.38
N GLY A 54 -13.61 5.97 -18.41
CA GLY A 54 -14.05 6.64 -19.65
C GLY A 54 -15.26 6.01 -20.35
N SER A 55 -15.66 4.78 -19.98
CA SER A 55 -16.96 4.23 -20.41
C SER A 55 -18.12 5.05 -19.83
N PRO A 56 -19.34 4.96 -20.39
CA PRO A 56 -20.54 5.47 -19.72
C PRO A 56 -20.75 4.82 -18.34
N VAL A 57 -21.38 5.54 -17.42
CA VAL A 57 -21.91 5.01 -16.14
C VAL A 57 -23.38 5.38 -15.99
N PRO A 58 -24.16 4.61 -15.21
CA PRO A 58 -25.48 5.05 -14.78
C PRO A 58 -25.43 6.46 -14.18
N GLU A 59 -26.49 7.22 -14.42
CA GLU A 59 -26.62 8.55 -13.82
C GLU A 59 -26.63 8.43 -12.29
N GLY A 60 -25.82 9.25 -11.63
CA GLY A 60 -25.68 9.23 -10.17
C GLY A 60 -24.67 8.21 -9.62
N SER A 61 -24.01 7.40 -10.45
CA SER A 61 -22.93 6.52 -9.99
C SER A 61 -21.75 7.33 -9.43
N GLU A 62 -21.24 6.92 -8.27
CA GLU A 62 -20.00 7.44 -7.70
C GLU A 62 -18.80 6.73 -8.32
N LEU A 63 -17.71 7.49 -8.51
CA LEU A 63 -16.48 6.99 -9.12
C LEU A 63 -15.28 7.17 -8.18
N LEU A 64 -14.42 6.16 -8.12
CA LEU A 64 -13.09 6.22 -7.51
C LEU A 64 -12.03 6.08 -8.61
N HIS A 65 -11.32 7.17 -8.93
CA HIS A 65 -10.32 7.20 -10.01
C HIS A 65 -10.84 6.65 -11.34
N GLY A 66 -12.08 6.97 -11.66
CA GLY A 66 -12.75 6.51 -12.88
C GLY A 66 -13.36 5.11 -12.80
N TRP A 67 -13.27 4.39 -11.69
CA TRP A 67 -13.94 3.11 -11.48
C TRP A 67 -15.24 3.30 -10.70
N GLU A 68 -16.33 2.70 -11.18
CA GLU A 68 -17.62 2.78 -10.49
C GLU A 68 -17.55 2.06 -9.14
N ILE A 69 -18.03 2.74 -8.09
CA ILE A 69 -18.17 2.18 -6.75
C ILE A 69 -19.50 1.43 -6.69
N LEU A 70 -19.43 0.13 -6.43
CA LEU A 70 -20.61 -0.73 -6.26
C LEU A 70 -21.03 -0.81 -4.80
N GLU A 71 -20.07 -0.73 -3.89
CA GLU A 71 -20.27 -0.87 -2.45
C GLU A 71 -19.19 -0.09 -1.71
N SER A 72 -19.55 0.53 -0.59
CA SER A 72 -18.63 1.24 0.30
C SER A 72 -18.89 0.82 1.74
N CYS A 73 -17.84 0.48 2.48
CA CYS A 73 -17.94 0.05 3.86
C CYS A 73 -16.95 0.79 4.76
N ASN A 74 -17.46 1.55 5.72
CA ASN A 74 -16.66 2.26 6.70
C ASN A 74 -16.17 1.31 7.81
N ILE A 75 -14.87 1.35 8.10
CA ILE A 75 -14.22 0.47 9.07
C ILE A 75 -13.77 1.30 10.28
N GLN A 76 -14.58 1.26 11.33
CA GLN A 76 -14.33 2.05 12.55
C GLN A 76 -13.39 1.32 13.52
N SER A 77 -13.58 0.00 13.66
CA SER A 77 -12.81 -0.87 14.53
C SER A 77 -11.31 -0.85 14.20
N THR A 78 -10.47 -0.57 15.20
CA THR A 78 -8.99 -0.67 15.07
C THR A 78 -8.56 -2.08 14.70
N TYR A 79 -9.25 -3.09 15.25
CA TYR A 79 -9.01 -4.50 14.98
C TYR A 79 -9.26 -4.84 13.51
N ASP A 80 -10.38 -4.40 12.94
CA ASP A 80 -10.71 -4.73 11.55
C ASP A 80 -9.84 -3.97 10.56
N ARG A 81 -9.45 -2.72 10.87
CA ARG A 81 -8.42 -1.99 10.12
C ARG A 81 -7.10 -2.75 10.09
N ALA A 82 -6.62 -3.19 11.24
CA ALA A 82 -5.39 -3.98 11.34
C ALA A 82 -5.51 -5.30 10.57
N ARG A 83 -6.64 -6.00 10.69
CA ARG A 83 -6.91 -7.26 9.97
C ARG A 83 -6.93 -7.07 8.46
N LEU A 84 -7.53 -5.99 7.95
CA LEU A 84 -7.59 -5.67 6.53
C LEU A 84 -6.19 -5.43 5.96
N PHE A 85 -5.42 -4.53 6.58
CA PHE A 85 -4.07 -4.20 6.10
C PHE A 85 -3.05 -5.32 6.35
N LYS A 86 -3.25 -6.15 7.39
CA LYS A 86 -2.45 -7.37 7.57
C LYS A 86 -2.67 -8.33 6.41
N ALA A 87 -3.93 -8.62 6.06
CA ALA A 87 -4.24 -9.49 4.93
C ALA A 87 -3.66 -8.94 3.63
N PHE A 88 -3.77 -7.62 3.39
CA PHE A 88 -3.20 -7.02 2.19
C PHE A 88 -1.67 -7.19 2.13
N ARG A 89 -0.97 -6.90 3.23
CA ARG A 89 0.48 -7.07 3.33
C ARG A 89 0.94 -8.52 3.14
N GLU A 90 0.20 -9.48 3.69
CA GLU A 90 0.49 -10.90 3.46
C GLU A 90 0.49 -11.24 1.96
N GLY A 91 -0.46 -10.71 1.20
CA GLY A 91 -0.47 -10.87 -0.26
C GLY A 91 0.70 -10.19 -0.97
N GLU A 92 1.18 -9.05 -0.46
CA GLU A 92 2.41 -8.40 -0.97
C GLU A 92 3.66 -9.25 -0.68
N GLU A 93 3.79 -9.75 0.55
CA GLU A 93 4.92 -10.57 1.00
C GLU A 93 4.97 -11.93 0.24
N GLU A 94 3.83 -12.60 0.07
CA GLU A 94 3.72 -13.84 -0.71
C GLU A 94 4.14 -13.67 -2.18
N MET A 95 3.85 -12.50 -2.76
CA MET A 95 4.22 -12.21 -4.14
C MET A 95 5.73 -11.99 -4.29
N SER A 96 6.37 -11.35 -3.30
CA SER A 96 7.82 -11.10 -3.34
C SER A 96 8.68 -12.37 -3.44
N GLY A 97 8.12 -13.53 -3.07
CA GLY A 97 8.76 -14.84 -3.19
C GLY A 97 8.38 -15.64 -4.45
N ASN A 98 7.55 -15.08 -5.35
CA ASN A 98 7.02 -15.78 -6.52
C ASN A 98 7.30 -15.00 -7.82
N ASP A 99 7.80 -15.69 -8.85
CA ASP A 99 8.03 -15.15 -10.21
C ASP A 99 6.71 -15.05 -11.00
N GLN A 100 5.67 -14.46 -10.44
CA GLN A 100 4.39 -14.36 -11.12
C GLN A 100 4.47 -13.27 -12.21
N VAL A 101 4.22 -13.68 -13.46
CA VAL A 101 4.29 -12.81 -14.64
C VAL A 101 3.25 -11.69 -14.50
N ALA A 102 3.71 -10.45 -14.48
CA ALA A 102 2.83 -9.29 -14.55
C ALA A 102 1.97 -9.38 -15.81
N VAL A 103 0.66 -9.55 -15.64
CA VAL A 103 -0.30 -9.53 -16.73
C VAL A 103 -0.65 -8.08 -17.05
N ASP A 104 -0.72 -7.73 -18.34
CA ASP A 104 -1.09 -6.39 -18.82
C ASP A 104 -2.61 -6.18 -18.69
N CYS A 105 -3.13 -6.34 -17.48
CA CYS A 105 -4.50 -6.04 -17.12
C CYS A 105 -4.55 -5.26 -15.81
N PHE A 106 -5.50 -4.32 -15.73
CA PHE A 106 -5.87 -3.67 -14.48
C PHE A 106 -7.37 -3.45 -14.44
N GLN A 107 -8.06 -4.34 -13.71
CA GLN A 107 -9.51 -4.35 -13.52
C GLN A 107 -9.82 -4.44 -12.02
N PRO A 108 -9.56 -3.36 -11.25
CA PRO A 108 -9.64 -3.41 -9.80
C PRO A 108 -11.08 -3.69 -9.38
N ARG A 109 -11.25 -4.66 -8.48
CA ARG A 109 -12.56 -5.02 -7.89
C ARG A 109 -12.66 -4.60 -6.44
N HIS A 110 -11.55 -4.16 -5.86
CA HIS A 110 -11.44 -3.74 -4.47
C HIS A 110 -10.65 -2.45 -4.39
N ALA A 111 -10.98 -1.61 -3.43
CA ALA A 111 -10.11 -0.51 -3.04
C ALA A 111 -10.16 -0.21 -1.55
N ILE A 112 -9.06 0.29 -0.99
CA ILE A 112 -9.02 0.84 0.36
C ILE A 112 -8.75 2.34 0.25
N ARG A 113 -9.62 3.18 0.82
CA ARG A 113 -9.34 4.59 1.07
C ARG A 113 -8.99 4.80 2.53
N THR A 114 -7.91 5.53 2.77
CA THR A 114 -7.57 6.06 4.09
C THR A 114 -7.54 7.58 4.02
N VAL A 115 -8.15 8.25 4.99
CA VAL A 115 -8.00 9.68 5.21
C VAL A 115 -7.43 9.88 6.61
N VAL A 116 -6.12 10.11 6.70
CA VAL A 116 -5.36 10.24 7.96
C VAL A 116 -4.56 11.53 7.88
N ASN A 117 -4.72 12.43 8.86
CA ASN A 117 -4.07 13.75 8.87
C ASN A 117 -4.26 14.51 7.54
N ASP A 118 -5.49 14.54 7.02
CA ASP A 118 -5.89 15.14 5.74
C ASP A 118 -5.20 14.57 4.48
N LEU A 119 -4.41 13.51 4.62
CA LEU A 119 -3.84 12.77 3.51
C LEU A 119 -4.80 11.69 3.06
N THR A 120 -5.30 11.80 1.83
CA THR A 120 -6.13 10.76 1.20
C THR A 120 -5.22 9.81 0.44
N THR A 121 -5.24 8.53 0.80
CA THR A 121 -4.53 7.48 0.07
C THR A 121 -5.52 6.42 -0.36
N ASP A 122 -5.52 6.09 -1.65
CA ASP A 122 -6.35 5.04 -2.24
C ASP A 122 -5.48 3.92 -2.79
N TYR A 123 -5.74 2.71 -2.33
CA TYR A 123 -5.15 1.48 -2.86
C TYR A 123 -6.18 0.82 -3.75
N LEU A 124 -6.02 0.91 -5.08
CA LEU A 124 -6.87 0.19 -6.04
C LEU A 124 -6.24 -1.18 -6.29
N ILE A 125 -6.99 -2.24 -6.05
CA ILE A 125 -6.44 -3.60 -5.96
C ILE A 125 -7.12 -4.51 -6.98
N CYS A 126 -6.29 -5.17 -7.79
CA CYS A 126 -6.73 -6.17 -8.74
C CYS A 126 -6.07 -7.53 -8.45
N PHE A 127 -6.73 -8.31 -7.59
CA PHE A 127 -6.27 -9.67 -7.24
C PHE A 127 -6.17 -10.61 -8.44
N GLN A 128 -6.97 -10.41 -9.50
CA GLN A 128 -6.89 -11.21 -10.72
C GLN A 128 -5.62 -10.91 -11.53
N CYS A 129 -5.21 -9.64 -11.56
CA CYS A 129 -4.02 -9.20 -12.28
C CYS A 129 -2.77 -9.21 -11.40
N SER A 130 -2.91 -9.68 -10.15
CA SER A 130 -1.84 -9.77 -9.16
C SER A 130 -1.12 -8.45 -8.89
N ASN A 131 -1.83 -7.32 -8.99
CA ASN A 131 -1.25 -5.98 -8.87
C ASN A 131 -2.20 -4.98 -8.18
N TYR A 132 -1.64 -3.86 -7.74
CA TYR A 132 -2.37 -2.73 -7.16
C TYR A 132 -1.72 -1.40 -7.54
N MET A 133 -2.51 -0.33 -7.51
CA MET A 133 -2.05 1.05 -7.70
C MET A 133 -2.31 1.86 -6.44
N VAL A 134 -1.40 2.80 -6.15
CA VAL A 134 -1.53 3.74 -5.04
C VAL A 134 -1.76 5.13 -5.60
N TRP A 135 -2.81 5.79 -5.08
CA TRP A 135 -3.11 7.18 -5.35
C TRP A 135 -3.02 7.97 -4.07
N THR A 136 -2.41 9.15 -4.12
CA THR A 136 -2.33 10.08 -2.99
C THR A 136 -2.88 11.42 -3.42
N ASN A 137 -3.89 11.92 -2.72
CA ASN A 137 -4.56 13.19 -3.03
C ASN A 137 -4.98 13.34 -4.51
N GLY A 138 -5.42 12.24 -5.13
CA GLY A 138 -5.90 12.23 -6.51
C GLY A 138 -4.83 12.01 -7.58
N GLU A 139 -3.56 11.89 -7.20
CA GLU A 139 -2.46 11.57 -8.13
C GLU A 139 -1.96 10.15 -7.92
N GLN A 140 -1.66 9.42 -9.01
CA GLN A 140 -1.08 8.10 -8.90
C GLN A 140 0.39 8.22 -8.48
N THR A 141 0.72 7.74 -7.29
CA THR A 141 2.05 7.87 -6.67
C THR A 141 2.84 6.58 -6.65
N GLY A 142 2.20 5.44 -6.93
CA GLY A 142 2.89 4.16 -6.99
C GLY A 142 1.99 2.98 -7.23
N GLY A 143 2.45 1.82 -6.77
CA GLY A 143 1.79 0.53 -6.95
C GLY A 143 2.73 -0.60 -6.58
N GLY A 144 2.23 -1.81 -6.73
CA GLY A 144 3.00 -3.02 -6.46
C GLY A 144 2.25 -4.27 -6.89
N SER A 145 2.78 -5.41 -6.50
CA SER A 145 2.19 -6.71 -6.77
C SER A 145 1.57 -7.30 -5.50
N THR A 146 0.53 -8.10 -5.65
CA THR A 146 -0.15 -8.78 -4.53
C THR A 146 -0.74 -10.09 -5.04
N THR A 147 -0.81 -11.13 -4.20
CA THR A 147 -1.51 -12.38 -4.54
C THR A 147 -3.02 -12.22 -4.39
N ASP A 148 -3.78 -13.27 -4.70
CA ASP A 148 -5.22 -13.32 -4.48
C ASP A 148 -5.63 -13.75 -3.06
N SER A 149 -4.67 -14.12 -2.20
CA SER A 149 -4.93 -14.54 -0.82
C SER A 149 -5.71 -13.51 0.03
N PRO A 150 -5.52 -12.16 -0.13
CA PRO A 150 -6.27 -11.20 0.67
C PRO A 150 -7.76 -11.13 0.27
N LYS A 151 -8.12 -11.57 -0.94
CA LYS A 151 -9.48 -11.47 -1.51
C LYS A 151 -10.55 -12.03 -0.59
N LYS A 152 -10.27 -13.15 0.11
CA LYS A 152 -11.21 -13.76 1.05
C LYS A 152 -11.56 -12.81 2.20
N THR A 153 -10.56 -12.16 2.79
CA THR A 153 -10.76 -11.21 3.91
C THR A 153 -11.54 -9.98 3.44
N PHE A 154 -11.19 -9.42 2.28
CA PHE A 154 -11.86 -8.25 1.71
C PHE A 154 -13.32 -8.54 1.40
N ASN A 155 -13.60 -9.68 0.74
CA ASN A 155 -14.97 -10.08 0.42
C ASN A 155 -15.82 -10.34 1.67
N ALA A 156 -15.24 -10.96 2.70
CA ALA A 156 -15.94 -11.19 3.96
C ALA A 156 -16.31 -9.85 4.64
N MET A 157 -15.36 -8.92 4.76
CA MET A 157 -15.64 -7.60 5.34
C MET A 157 -16.71 -6.82 4.56
N LEU A 158 -16.68 -6.88 3.23
CA LEU A 158 -17.75 -6.26 2.43
C LEU A 158 -19.10 -6.95 2.67
N ALA A 159 -19.14 -8.28 2.76
CA ALA A 159 -20.37 -9.01 3.04
C ALA A 159 -20.95 -8.73 4.44
N ASP A 160 -20.09 -8.43 5.42
CA ASP A 160 -20.46 -8.07 6.79
C ASP A 160 -20.78 -6.56 6.91
N CYS A 161 -20.82 -5.82 5.80
CA CYS A 161 -21.16 -4.42 5.82
C CYS A 161 -22.67 -4.22 6.01
N GLY A 162 -23.04 -3.45 7.04
CA GLY A 162 -24.43 -3.12 7.31
C GLY A 162 -25.02 -2.22 6.22
N ALA A 163 -26.36 -2.21 6.15
CA ALA A 163 -27.10 -1.29 5.28
C ALA A 163 -26.88 0.20 5.63
N ASP A 164 -26.31 0.49 6.80
CA ASP A 164 -25.87 1.80 7.25
C ASP A 164 -24.49 2.21 6.72
N GLY A 165 -23.83 1.34 5.93
CA GLY A 165 -22.51 1.58 5.36
C GLY A 165 -21.36 1.43 6.34
N ASN A 166 -21.58 0.79 7.50
CA ASN A 166 -20.54 0.51 8.47
C ASN A 166 -20.28 -0.99 8.59
N LEU A 167 -19.02 -1.36 8.78
CA LEU A 167 -18.65 -2.74 9.08
C LEU A 167 -19.17 -3.09 10.47
N HIS A 168 -20.03 -4.11 10.55
CA HIS A 168 -20.50 -4.64 11.82
C HIS A 168 -19.59 -5.81 12.19
N SER A 169 -18.59 -5.53 13.03
CA SER A 169 -17.69 -6.58 13.51
C SER A 169 -18.46 -7.64 14.27
N ASP A 170 -18.25 -8.92 13.96
CA ASP A 170 -18.68 -10.00 14.85
C ASP A 170 -18.00 -9.82 16.22
N PRO A 171 -18.76 -9.77 17.33
CA PRO A 171 -18.17 -9.79 18.66
C PRO A 171 -17.46 -11.13 18.85
N LYS A 172 -16.13 -11.11 18.92
CA LYS A 172 -15.32 -12.27 19.30
C LYS A 172 -15.31 -12.47 20.81
#